data_AF-A0A5P0V6V8-F1
#
_entry.id   AF-A0A5P0V6V8-F1
#
_cell.length_a   1.000
_cell.length_b   1.000
_cell.length_c   1.000
_cell.angle_alpha   90.00
_cell.angle_beta   90.00
_cell.angle_gamma   90.00
#
_symmetry.space_group_name_H-M   'P 1'
#
loop_
_entity.id
_entity.type
_entity.pdbx_description
1 polymer ?
#
loop_
_entity_poly.entity_id
_entity_poly.type
_entity_poly.pdbx_seq_one_letter_code
_entity_poly.pdbx_strand_id
1 'polypeptide(L)' 'MIITRQKYLDMLVAGQGNGLVKIVTGGRRCGKSFLLFQIFHQYLLQHGVDEGHLIEKQ' A
#
# COMPACT_ATOMS: atom_id res chain seq x y z
N MET A 1 -13.32 12.77 -3.88
CA MET A 1 -12.89 11.95 -5.03
C MET A 1 -11.63 11.21 -4.63
N ILE A 2 -11.67 9.87 -4.63
CA ILE A 2 -10.48 9.04 -4.38
C ILE A 2 -9.72 8.91 -5.69
N ILE A 3 -8.44 9.28 -5.70
CA ILE A 3 -7.56 9.06 -6.85
C ILE A 3 -6.90 7.69 -6.66
N THR A 4 -7.19 6.74 -7.54
CA THR A 4 -6.82 5.32 -7.42
C THR A 4 -5.32 5.05 -7.45
N ARG A 5 -4.49 6.01 -7.91
CA ARG A 5 -3.00 5.92 -7.91
C ARG A 5 -2.47 4.62 -8.54
N GLN A 6 -3.16 4.10 -9.57
CA GLN A 6 -2.97 2.76 -10.14
C GLN A 6 -1.49 2.39 -10.36
N LYS A 7 -0.73 3.27 -11.04
CA LYS A 7 0.72 3.06 -11.26
C LYS A 7 1.49 2.70 -9.99
N TYR A 8 1.25 3.39 -8.88
CA TYR A 8 1.97 3.16 -7.63
C TYR A 8 1.48 1.90 -6.91
N LEU A 9 0.18 1.59 -7.02
CA LEU A 9 -0.37 0.33 -6.52
C LEU A 9 0.27 -0.85 -7.26
N ASP A 10 0.31 -0.81 -8.59
CA ASP A 10 0.92 -1.87 -9.42
C ASP A 10 2.39 -2.10 -9.05
N MET A 11 3.14 -1.03 -8.77
CA MET A 11 4.53 -1.13 -8.29
C MET A 11 4.64 -1.83 -6.93
N LEU A 12 3.71 -1.58 -6.00
CA LEU A 12 3.68 -2.25 -4.70
C LEU A 12 3.36 -3.73 -4.86
N VAL A 13 2.36 -4.06 -5.69
CA VAL A 13 1.94 -5.44 -5.98
C VAL A 13 3.05 -6.24 -6.64
N ALA A 14 3.67 -5.70 -7.69
CA ALA A 14 4.81 -6.34 -8.37
C ALA A 14 6.01 -6.56 -7.43
N GLY A 15 6.12 -5.78 -6.36
CA GLY A 15 7.14 -5.93 -5.33
C GLY A 15 6.87 -7.04 -4.32
N GLN A 16 5.68 -7.64 -4.27
CA GLN A 16 5.33 -8.63 -3.23
C GLN A 16 6.09 -9.96 -3.40
N GLY A 17 6.19 -10.73 -2.32
CA GLY A 17 6.64 -12.12 -2.36
C GLY A 17 8.14 -12.36 -2.65
N ASN A 18 8.95 -11.32 -2.84
CA ASN A 18 10.38 -11.45 -3.18
C ASN A 18 11.33 -11.38 -1.98
N GLY A 19 10.82 -11.39 -0.74
CA GLY A 19 11.64 -11.37 0.48
C GLY A 19 12.35 -10.06 0.80
N LEU A 20 12.12 -8.98 0.03
CA LEU A 20 12.75 -7.68 0.24
C LEU A 20 11.78 -6.63 0.78
N VAL A 21 12.21 -5.86 1.78
CA VAL A 21 11.46 -4.72 2.33
C VAL A 21 11.24 -3.64 1.27
N LYS A 22 10.05 -3.04 1.24
CA LYS A 22 9.68 -1.95 0.33
C LYS A 22 9.62 -0.63 1.07
N ILE A 23 10.29 0.40 0.54
CA ILE A 23 10.30 1.75 1.09
C ILE A 23 9.56 2.68 0.14
N VAL A 24 8.52 3.36 0.63
CA VAL A 24 7.76 4.35 -0.15
C VAL A 24 8.24 5.75 0.22
N THR A 25 8.84 6.44 -0.74
CA THR A 25 9.39 7.79 -0.56
C THR A 25 8.60 8.84 -1.37
N GLY A 26 8.88 10.13 -1.13
CA GLY A 26 8.27 11.25 -1.84
C GLY A 26 7.97 12.46 -0.97
N GLY A 27 7.71 13.61 -1.59
CA GLY A 27 7.52 14.90 -0.92
C GLY A 27 6.43 14.92 0.15
N ARG A 28 6.46 15.92 1.05
CA ARG A 28 5.41 16.10 2.07
C ARG A 28 4.06 16.33 1.38
N ARG A 29 2.98 15.78 1.97
CA ARG A 29 1.59 15.86 1.46
C ARG A 29 1.31 15.26 0.08
N CYS A 30 2.21 14.45 -0.50
CA CYS A 30 1.94 13.79 -1.78
C CYS A 30 1.02 12.56 -1.71
N GLY A 31 0.50 12.21 -0.52
CA GLY A 31 -0.48 11.13 -0.34
C GLY A 31 0.09 9.73 -0.07
N LYS A 32 1.34 9.60 0.39
CA LYS A 32 1.97 8.29 0.69
C LYS A 32 1.19 7.49 1.74
N SER A 33 0.78 8.13 2.83
CA SER A 33 -0.01 7.49 3.88
C SER A 33 -1.35 6.98 3.35
N PHE A 34 -2.00 7.77 2.49
CA PHE A 34 -3.25 7.36 1.84
C PHE A 34 -3.04 6.19 0.86
N LEU A 35 -1.93 6.17 0.11
CA LEU A 35 -1.59 5.04 -0.75
C LEU A 35 -1.42 3.75 0.05
N LEU A 36 -0.70 3.79 1.18
CA LEU A 36 -0.40 2.58 1.97
C LEU A 36 -1.59 2.13 2.81
N PHE A 37 -2.16 3.03 3.61
CA PHE A 37 -3.12 2.68 4.67
C PHE A 37 -4.59 2.73 4.22
N GLN A 38 -4.85 3.04 2.95
CA GLN A 38 -6.20 3.00 2.40
C GLN A 38 -6.23 2.17 1.12
N ILE A 39 -5.49 2.60 0.09
CA ILE A 39 -5.54 1.94 -1.23
C ILE A 39 -4.91 0.54 -1.15
N PHE A 40 -3.66 0.47 -0.67
CA PHE A 40 -2.95 -0.81 -0.60
C PHE A 40 -3.50 -1.71 0.49
N HIS A 41 -3.85 -1.16 1.66
CA HIS A 41 -4.59 -1.87 2.71
C HIS A 41 -5.85 -2.57 2.16
N GLN A 42 -6.71 -1.83 1.46
CA GLN A 42 -7.93 -2.40 0.87
C GLN A 42 -7.62 -3.45 -0.20
N TYR A 43 -6.59 -3.22 -1.02
CA TYR A 43 -6.13 -4.20 -2.00
C TYR A 43 -5.72 -5.51 -1.32
N LEU A 44 -4.94 -5.46 -0.25
CA LEU A 44 -4.49 -6.66 0.48
C LEU A 44 -5.66 -7.45 1.05
N LEU A 45 -6.62 -6.78 1.69
CA LEU A 45 -7.84 -7.41 2.21
C LEU A 45 -8.65 -8.10 1.10
N GLN A 46 -8.83 -7.43 -0.04
CA GLN A 46 -9.55 -7.99 -1.20
C GLN A 46 -8.84 -9.21 -1.81
N HIS A 47 -7.54 -9.36 -1.59
CA HIS A 47 -6.73 -10.48 -2.07
C HIS A 47 -6.46 -11.52 -0.97
N GLY A 48 -7.23 -11.51 0.13
CA GLY A 48 -7.24 -12.57 1.13
C GLY A 48 -6.14 -12.46 2.18
N VAL A 49 -5.47 -11.31 2.30
CA VAL A 49 -4.58 -11.06 3.44
C VAL A 49 -5.42 -10.81 4.68
N ASP A 50 -5.15 -11.57 5.74
CA ASP A 50 -5.80 -11.41 7.03
C ASP A 50 -5.48 -10.04 7.65
N GLU A 51 -6.48 -9.41 8.27
CA GLU A 51 -6.34 -8.10 8.90
C GLU A 51 -5.30 -8.09 10.02
N GLY A 52 -5.12 -9.22 10.73
CA GLY A 52 -4.09 -9.38 11.75
C GLY A 52 -2.65 -9.30 11.24
N HIS A 53 -2.44 -9.43 9.91
CA HIS A 53 -1.14 -9.23 9.28
C HIS A 53 -0.90 -7.78 8.85
N LEU A 54 -1.89 -6.88 8.96
CA LEU A 54 -1.80 -5.48 8.56
C LEU A 54 -1.47 -4.61 9.78
N ILE A 55 -0.19 -4.30 9.95
CA ILE A 55 0.28 -3.51 11.10
C ILE A 55 0.45 -2.04 10.71
N GLU A 56 -0.37 -1.18 11.30
CA GLU A 56 -0.36 0.26 11.08
C GLU A 56 -0.09 1.03 12.38
N LYS A 57 0.29 2.31 12.28
CA LYS A 57 0.45 3.15 13.46
C LYS A 57 -0.93 3.55 13.98
N GLN A 58 -1.13 3.47 15.30
CA GLN A 58 -2.25 4.09 16.00
C GLN A 58 -2.24 5.61 15.85
#